data_AF-M2QFP3-F1
#
_entry.id   AF-M2QFP3-F1
#
_cell.length_a   1.000
_cell.length_b   1.000
_cell.length_c   1.000
_cell.angle_alpha   90.00
_cell.angle_beta   90.00
_cell.angle_gamma   90.00
#
_symmetry.space_group_name_H-M   'P 1'
#
loop_
_entity.id
_entity.type
_entity.pdbx_description
1 polymer ?
#
loop_
_entity_poly.entity_id
_entity_poly.type
_entity_poly.pdbx_seq_one_letter_code
_entity_poly.pdbx_strand_id
1 'polypeptide(L)'
;MPVATGWIIILEWIILFGESVPIIATILLALANSPDKYLSYVLRAFFLVPGGAVLTYNHANIAILRTSPASVADTVGVNFNCALQLRSAVGIAAVGAITASVEKAHRDRTSYQGRAAAFWFLLGIDGAEVLAMLVFYRIDKEDLVTNEELAKKAVDLEHVPADVDL
;
A
#
# COMPACT_ATOMS: atom_id res chain seq x y z
N MET A 1 22.65 -20.23 5.06
CA MET A 1 21.96 -19.22 5.90
C MET A 1 20.49 -19.20 5.49
N PRO A 2 19.56 -19.86 6.22
CA PRO A 2 18.14 -19.98 5.83
C PRO A 2 17.20 -18.97 6.51
N VAL A 3 17.73 -18.05 7.33
CA VAL A 3 16.91 -17.16 8.18
C VAL A 3 16.34 -15.96 7.40
N ALA A 4 17.03 -15.52 6.34
CA ALA A 4 16.61 -14.37 5.54
C ALA A 4 15.33 -14.65 4.73
N THR A 5 15.23 -15.83 4.13
CA THR A 5 14.10 -16.23 3.28
C THR A 5 12.80 -16.33 4.09
N GLY A 6 12.87 -16.80 5.34
CA GLY A 6 11.69 -16.87 6.22
C GLY A 6 11.08 -15.50 6.54
N TRP A 7 11.92 -14.50 6.81
CA TRP A 7 11.46 -13.13 7.10
C TRP A 7 10.79 -12.47 5.90
N ILE A 8 11.30 -12.75 4.70
CA ILE A 8 10.81 -12.17 3.45
C ILE A 8 9.43 -12.71 3.09
N ILE A 9 9.24 -14.02 3.23
CA ILE A 9 7.92 -14.65 3.07
C ILE A 9 6.92 -14.05 4.07
N ILE A 10 7.34 -13.83 5.32
CA ILE A 10 6.48 -13.20 6.34
C ILE A 10 6.11 -11.76 5.93
N LEU A 11 7.02 -11.00 5.32
CA LEU A 11 6.78 -9.63 4.87
C LEU A 11 5.71 -9.55 3.77
N GLU A 12 5.73 -10.48 2.81
CA GLU A 12 4.71 -10.62 1.77
C GLU A 12 3.31 -10.82 2.34
N TRP A 13 3.18 -11.80 3.23
CA TRP A 13 1.90 -12.12 3.85
C TRP A 13 1.39 -10.98 4.73
N ILE A 14 2.28 -10.23 5.39
CA ILE A 14 1.90 -9.06 6.18
C ILE A 14 1.36 -7.93 5.29
N ILE A 15 1.98 -7.65 4.15
CA ILE A 15 1.53 -6.61 3.22
C ILE A 15 0.18 -7.00 2.61
N LEU A 16 0.04 -8.24 2.13
CA LEU A 16 -1.23 -8.76 1.60
C LEU A 16 -2.35 -8.74 2.65
N PHE A 17 -2.03 -9.09 3.89
CA PHE A 17 -2.99 -9.02 4.99
C PHE A 17 -3.40 -7.56 5.28
N GLY A 18 -2.43 -6.65 5.36
CA GLY A 18 -2.66 -5.22 5.57
C GLY A 18 -3.61 -4.62 4.54
N GLU A 19 -3.47 -5.02 3.27
CA GLU A 19 -4.29 -4.55 2.16
C GLU A 19 -5.70 -5.18 2.11
N SER A 20 -5.85 -6.38 2.66
CA SER A 20 -7.16 -7.03 2.76
C SER A 20 -8.11 -6.37 3.78
N VAL A 21 -7.56 -5.68 4.79
CA VAL A 21 -8.35 -5.00 5.84
C VAL A 21 -9.16 -3.80 5.28
N PRO A 22 -8.60 -2.92 4.43
CA PRO A 22 -9.33 -1.92 3.67
C PRO A 22 -10.52 -2.47 2.90
N ILE A 23 -10.41 -3.64 2.24
CA ILE A 23 -11.54 -4.25 1.50
C ILE A 23 -12.73 -4.46 2.43
N ILE A 24 -12.51 -5.01 3.63
CA ILE A 24 -13.56 -5.22 4.62
C ILE A 24 -14.17 -3.86 5.03
N ALA A 25 -13.33 -2.87 5.31
CA ALA A 25 -13.78 -1.53 5.69
C ALA A 25 -14.57 -0.82 4.59
N THR A 26 -14.15 -0.94 3.33
CA THR A 26 -14.81 -0.36 2.17
C THR A 26 -16.16 -1.04 1.91
N ILE A 27 -16.28 -2.35 2.13
CA ILE A 27 -17.58 -3.06 2.11
C ILE A 27 -18.53 -2.49 3.18
N LEU A 28 -18.05 -2.32 4.42
CA LEU A 28 -18.84 -1.68 5.49
C LEU A 28 -19.34 -0.29 5.07
N LEU A 29 -18.50 0.51 4.42
CA LEU A 29 -18.86 1.84 3.92
C LEU A 29 -19.84 1.78 2.75
N ALA A 30 -19.70 0.84 1.82
CA ALA A 30 -20.64 0.64 0.72
C ALA A 30 -22.04 0.24 1.22
N LEU A 31 -22.12 -0.49 2.33
CA LEU A 31 -23.36 -0.88 2.99
C LEU A 31 -23.96 0.22 3.89
N ALA A 32 -23.27 1.34 4.08
CA ALA A 32 -23.72 2.50 4.86
C ALA A 32 -24.75 3.33 4.07
N ASN A 33 -25.81 2.69 3.58
CA ASN A 33 -26.78 3.26 2.64
C ASN A 33 -28.05 3.81 3.29
N SER A 34 -28.16 3.75 4.63
CA SER A 34 -29.31 4.23 5.38
C SER A 34 -28.89 4.97 6.66
N PRO A 35 -29.67 5.95 7.14
CA PRO A 35 -29.34 6.73 8.33
C PRO A 35 -29.09 5.88 9.60
N ASP A 36 -29.84 4.80 9.77
CA ASP A 36 -29.78 3.89 10.93
C ASP A 36 -28.47 3.09 10.98
N LYS A 37 -27.87 2.80 9.83
CA LYS A 37 -26.62 2.01 9.73
C LYS A 37 -25.38 2.86 9.51
N TYR A 38 -25.56 4.06 8.94
CA TYR A 38 -24.49 4.93 8.48
C TYR A 38 -23.42 5.15 9.56
N LEU A 39 -23.85 5.62 10.72
CA LEU A 39 -22.93 5.98 11.80
C LEU A 39 -22.19 4.76 12.36
N SER A 40 -22.88 3.63 12.52
CA SER A 40 -22.25 2.40 13.05
C SER A 40 -21.20 1.81 12.09
N TYR A 41 -21.46 1.83 10.78
CA TYR A 41 -20.53 1.29 9.79
C TYR A 41 -19.36 2.22 9.50
N VAL A 42 -19.60 3.52 9.39
CA VAL A 42 -18.55 4.53 9.20
C VAL A 42 -17.57 4.52 10.37
N LEU A 43 -18.06 4.44 11.62
CA LEU A 43 -17.18 4.37 12.78
C LEU A 43 -16.30 3.11 12.78
N ARG A 44 -16.86 1.94 12.44
CA ARG A 44 -16.07 0.70 12.35
C ARG A 44 -15.01 0.80 11.26
N ALA A 45 -15.38 1.27 10.08
CA ALA A 45 -14.45 1.47 8.98
C ALA A 45 -13.34 2.46 9.33
N PHE A 46 -13.66 3.53 10.06
CA PHE A 46 -12.69 4.53 10.51
C PHE A 46 -11.58 3.94 11.40
N PHE A 47 -11.86 2.91 12.20
CA PHE A 47 -10.84 2.22 12.99
C PHE A 47 -10.10 1.12 12.19
N LEU A 48 -10.79 0.47 11.25
CA LEU A 48 -10.20 -0.59 10.43
C LEU A 48 -9.16 -0.06 9.43
N VAL A 49 -9.49 1.02 8.70
CA VAL A 49 -8.64 1.52 7.62
C VAL A 49 -7.25 1.96 8.11
N PRO A 50 -7.10 2.76 9.17
CA PRO A 50 -5.77 3.15 9.66
C PRO A 50 -4.94 1.96 10.14
N GLY A 51 -5.57 0.95 10.73
CA GLY A 51 -4.89 -0.26 11.19
C GLY A 51 -4.21 -1.01 10.04
N GLY A 52 -4.97 -1.28 8.96
CA GLY A 52 -4.42 -1.88 7.74
C GLY A 52 -3.39 -0.98 7.06
N ALA A 53 -3.69 0.31 6.92
CA ALA A 53 -2.83 1.27 6.23
C ALA A 53 -1.45 1.44 6.89
N VAL A 54 -1.38 1.49 8.22
CA VAL A 54 -0.09 1.58 8.94
C VAL A 54 0.73 0.31 8.74
N LEU A 55 0.06 -0.86 8.74
CA LEU A 55 0.72 -2.13 8.50
C LEU A 55 1.31 -2.17 7.09
N THR A 56 0.51 -1.90 6.05
CA THR A 56 0.99 -1.86 4.66
C THR A 56 2.09 -0.82 4.46
N TYR A 57 1.90 0.41 4.96
CA TYR A 57 2.86 1.51 4.81
C TYR A 57 4.23 1.19 5.41
N ASN A 58 4.29 0.66 6.64
CA ASN A 58 5.56 0.36 7.30
C ASN A 58 6.31 -0.76 6.58
N HIS A 59 5.61 -1.84 6.21
CA HIS A 59 6.24 -2.99 5.58
C HIS A 59 6.64 -2.71 4.13
N ALA A 60 5.85 -1.92 3.39
CA ALA A 60 6.21 -1.44 2.06
C ALA A 60 7.44 -0.53 2.08
N ASN A 61 7.53 0.41 3.04
CA ASN A 61 8.73 1.22 3.22
C ASN A 61 9.98 0.37 3.46
N ILE A 62 9.88 -0.66 4.31
CA ILE A 62 11.00 -1.58 4.57
C ILE A 62 11.39 -2.34 3.31
N ALA A 63 10.43 -2.92 2.58
CA ALA A 63 10.70 -3.67 1.36
C ALA A 63 11.39 -2.80 0.29
N ILE A 64 10.86 -1.59 0.08
CA ILE A 64 11.38 -0.64 -0.90
C ILE A 64 12.81 -0.20 -0.53
N LEU A 65 13.06 0.15 0.74
CA LEU A 65 14.39 0.60 1.17
C LEU A 65 15.42 -0.54 1.15
N ARG A 66 15.00 -1.79 1.40
CA ARG A 66 15.89 -2.96 1.34
C ARG A 66 16.28 -3.33 -0.10
N THR A 67 15.41 -3.06 -1.06
CA THR A 67 15.66 -3.34 -2.49
C THR A 67 16.33 -2.16 -3.21
N SER A 68 16.47 -1.02 -2.53
CA SER A 68 17.10 0.17 -3.07
C SER A 68 18.60 0.22 -2.73
N PRO A 69 19.48 0.52 -3.70
CA PRO A 69 20.87 0.80 -3.41
C PRO A 69 21.01 1.97 -2.44
N ALA A 70 21.96 1.89 -1.51
CA ALA A 70 22.16 2.90 -0.46
C ALA A 70 22.39 4.32 -1.01
N SER A 71 22.93 4.46 -2.23
CA SER A 71 23.17 5.75 -2.88
C SER A 71 21.90 6.50 -3.32
N VAL A 72 20.77 5.80 -3.47
CA VAL A 72 19.50 6.37 -3.96
C VAL A 72 18.32 6.15 -2.99
N ALA A 73 18.56 5.55 -1.83
CA ALA A 73 17.51 5.20 -0.87
C ALA A 73 16.68 6.43 -0.44
N ASP A 74 17.31 7.60 -0.29
CA ASP A 74 16.63 8.86 0.01
C ASP A 74 15.65 9.27 -1.12
N THR A 75 16.11 9.22 -2.36
CA THR A 75 15.28 9.54 -3.53
C THR A 75 14.10 8.58 -3.68
N VAL A 76 14.32 7.28 -3.42
CA VAL A 76 13.26 6.27 -3.48
C VAL A 76 12.22 6.51 -2.39
N GLY A 77 12.64 6.85 -1.16
CA GLY A 77 11.73 7.19 -0.06
C GLY A 77 10.87 8.43 -0.37
N VAL A 78 11.46 9.47 -0.97
CA VAL A 78 10.72 10.67 -1.41
C VAL A 78 9.69 10.31 -2.49
N ASN A 79 10.07 9.50 -3.49
CA ASN A 79 9.17 9.09 -4.55
C ASN A 79 7.97 8.28 -4.01
N PHE A 80 8.22 7.36 -3.07
CA PHE A 80 7.15 6.58 -2.43
C PHE A 80 6.14 7.48 -1.69
N ASN A 81 6.63 8.43 -0.89
CA ASN A 81 5.76 9.37 -0.17
C ASN A 81 5.02 10.34 -1.09
N CYS A 82 5.64 10.74 -2.21
CA CYS A 82 4.98 11.52 -3.24
C CYS A 82 3.81 10.74 -3.87
N ALA A 83 4.05 9.47 -4.23
CA ALA A 83 3.02 8.59 -4.78
C ALA A 83 1.83 8.42 -3.83
N LEU A 84 2.07 8.30 -2.51
CA LEU A 84 0.99 8.20 -1.51
C LEU A 84 0.14 9.46 -1.41
N GLN A 85 0.75 10.64 -1.48
CA GLN A 85 0.02 11.91 -1.48
C GLN A 85 -0.78 12.07 -2.77
N LEU A 86 -0.19 11.72 -3.92
CA LEU A 86 -0.89 11.72 -5.19
C LEU A 86 -2.09 10.78 -5.17
N ARG A 87 -1.93 9.56 -4.62
CA ARG A 87 -3.02 8.59 -4.44
C ARG A 87 -4.17 9.17 -3.64
N SER A 88 -3.87 9.87 -2.53
CA SER A 88 -4.90 10.52 -1.72
C SER A 88 -5.64 11.61 -2.50
N ALA A 89 -4.91 12.47 -3.22
CA ALA A 89 -5.50 13.53 -4.03
C ALA A 89 -6.42 12.97 -5.13
N VAL A 90 -5.94 11.95 -5.87
CA VAL A 90 -6.70 11.28 -6.93
C VAL A 90 -7.93 10.58 -6.37
N GLY A 91 -7.80 9.87 -5.25
CA GLY A 91 -8.91 9.16 -4.60
C GLY A 91 -10.02 10.12 -4.15
N ILE A 92 -9.67 11.23 -3.49
CA ILE A 92 -10.64 12.25 -3.06
C ILE A 92 -11.36 12.87 -4.27
N ALA A 93 -10.61 13.18 -5.33
CA ALA A 93 -11.18 13.73 -6.55
C ALA A 93 -12.16 12.76 -7.23
N ALA A 94 -11.80 11.47 -7.33
CA ALA A 94 -12.64 10.44 -7.93
C ALA A 94 -13.93 10.23 -7.13
N VAL A 95 -13.85 10.09 -5.81
CA VAL A 95 -15.00 9.96 -4.92
C VAL A 95 -15.94 11.16 -5.05
N GLY A 96 -15.40 12.38 -5.06
CA GLY A 96 -16.18 13.60 -5.24
C GLY A 96 -16.88 13.64 -6.59
N ALA A 97 -16.18 13.31 -7.67
CA ALA A 97 -16.73 13.30 -9.02
C ALA A 97 -17.86 12.27 -9.18
N ILE A 98 -17.68 11.05 -8.66
CA ILE A 98 -18.69 9.99 -8.72
C ILE A 98 -19.91 10.37 -7.91
N THR A 99 -19.72 10.83 -6.67
CA THR A 99 -20.82 11.25 -5.79
C THR A 99 -21.64 12.34 -6.46
N ALA A 100 -20.99 13.40 -6.97
CA ALA A 100 -21.67 14.50 -7.64
C ALA A 100 -22.40 14.07 -8.92
N SER A 101 -21.81 13.17 -9.70
CA SER A 101 -22.42 12.64 -10.94
C SER A 101 -23.70 11.85 -10.65
N VAL A 102 -23.64 10.94 -9.66
CA VAL A 102 -24.78 10.10 -9.28
C VAL A 102 -25.89 10.93 -8.63
N GLU A 103 -25.56 11.84 -7.71
CA GLU A 103 -26.53 12.77 -7.11
C GLU A 103 -27.26 13.60 -8.18
N LYS A 104 -26.52 14.09 -9.19
CA LYS A 104 -27.08 14.84 -10.31
C LYS A 104 -28.03 13.97 -11.16
N ALA A 105 -27.68 12.72 -11.42
CA ALA A 105 -28.49 11.80 -12.21
C ALA A 105 -29.83 11.45 -11.52
N HIS A 106 -29.81 11.26 -10.20
CA HIS A 106 -31.00 10.88 -9.42
C HIS A 106 -31.86 12.08 -8.96
N ARG A 107 -31.39 13.32 -9.17
CA ARG A 107 -32.03 14.57 -8.67
C ARG A 107 -32.28 14.56 -7.16
N ASP A 108 -31.54 13.74 -6.42
CA ASP A 108 -31.68 13.58 -4.98
C ASP A 108 -30.31 13.55 -4.32
N ARG A 109 -30.01 14.64 -3.60
CA ARG A 109 -28.76 14.86 -2.87
C ARG A 109 -28.80 14.37 -1.43
N THR A 110 -29.98 14.03 -0.92
CA THR A 110 -30.15 13.47 0.42
C THR A 110 -30.14 11.95 0.42
N SER A 111 -30.32 11.33 -0.76
CA SER A 111 -30.10 9.90 -0.94
C SER A 111 -28.63 9.51 -0.70
N TYR A 112 -28.39 8.44 0.05
CA TYR A 112 -27.05 7.87 0.27
C TYR A 112 -26.46 7.19 -0.98
N GLN A 113 -27.17 7.26 -2.12
CA GLN A 113 -26.83 6.56 -3.36
C GLN A 113 -25.51 7.05 -3.96
N GLY A 114 -25.25 8.36 -3.95
CA GLY A 114 -23.99 8.91 -4.46
C GLY A 114 -22.78 8.42 -3.67
N ARG A 115 -22.90 8.38 -2.34
CA ARG A 115 -21.85 7.86 -1.44
C ARG A 115 -21.65 6.36 -1.61
N ALA A 116 -22.74 5.60 -1.65
CA ALA A 116 -22.67 4.15 -1.88
C ALA A 116 -21.99 3.83 -3.21
N ALA A 117 -22.33 4.54 -4.30
CA ALA A 117 -21.69 4.36 -5.60
C ALA A 117 -20.19 4.66 -5.57
N ALA A 118 -19.77 5.72 -4.87
CA ALA A 118 -18.35 6.02 -4.70
C ALA A 118 -17.61 4.93 -3.89
N PHE A 119 -18.22 4.36 -2.86
CA PHE A 119 -17.62 3.26 -2.09
C PHE A 119 -17.57 1.95 -2.88
N TRP A 120 -18.57 1.65 -3.72
CA TRP A 120 -18.50 0.51 -4.64
C TRP A 120 -17.39 0.67 -5.68
N PHE A 121 -17.16 1.89 -6.16
CA PHE A 121 -16.03 2.18 -7.04
C PHE A 121 -14.69 1.97 -6.30
N LEU A 122 -14.55 2.49 -5.08
CA LEU A 122 -13.35 2.27 -4.26
C LEU A 122 -13.09 0.78 -4.00
N LEU A 123 -14.14 -0.01 -3.71
CA LEU A 123 -14.01 -1.45 -3.54
C LEU A 123 -13.45 -2.13 -4.80
N GLY A 124 -13.85 -1.66 -5.98
CA GLY A 124 -13.30 -2.14 -7.25
C GLY A 124 -11.81 -1.82 -7.40
N ILE A 125 -11.38 -0.64 -6.97
CA ILE A 125 -9.95 -0.25 -6.96
C ILE A 125 -9.17 -1.10 -5.95
N ASP A 126 -9.63 -1.19 -4.70
CA ASP A 126 -8.96 -2.00 -3.65
C ASP A 126 -8.83 -3.47 -4.10
N GLY A 127 -9.88 -4.03 -4.71
CA GLY A 127 -9.86 -5.39 -5.26
C GLY A 127 -8.87 -5.55 -6.43
N ALA A 128 -8.77 -4.55 -7.32
CA ALA A 128 -7.81 -4.54 -8.40
C ALA A 128 -6.36 -4.41 -7.89
N GLU A 129 -6.13 -3.63 -6.82
CA GLU A 129 -4.82 -3.50 -6.16
C GLU A 129 -4.38 -4.82 -5.55
N VAL A 130 -5.24 -5.49 -4.77
CA VAL A 130 -4.93 -6.82 -4.22
C VAL A 130 -4.69 -7.85 -5.33
N LEU A 131 -5.50 -7.84 -6.39
CA LEU A 131 -5.27 -8.74 -7.53
C LEU A 131 -3.94 -8.44 -8.23
N ALA A 132 -3.58 -7.17 -8.42
CA ALA A 132 -2.30 -6.77 -8.98
C ALA A 132 -1.14 -7.23 -8.10
N MET A 133 -1.26 -7.10 -6.77
CA MET A 133 -0.27 -7.65 -5.85
C MET A 133 -0.16 -9.17 -5.99
N LEU A 134 -1.26 -9.91 -6.00
CA LEU A 134 -1.23 -11.36 -6.19
C LEU A 134 -0.56 -11.82 -7.49
N VAL A 135 -0.60 -11.00 -8.55
CA VAL A 135 0.02 -11.31 -9.86
C VAL A 135 1.47 -10.84 -9.95
N PHE A 136 1.76 -9.62 -9.51
CA PHE A 136 3.05 -8.94 -9.74
C PHE A 136 3.99 -8.98 -8.53
N TYR A 137 3.47 -9.13 -7.33
CA TYR A 137 4.27 -9.23 -6.12
C TYR A 137 4.88 -10.64 -6.08
N ARG A 138 6.08 -10.77 -6.65
CA ARG A 138 6.88 -11.99 -6.68
C ARG A 138 8.25 -11.69 -6.10
N ILE A 139 8.51 -12.19 -4.90
CA ILE A 139 9.74 -11.92 -4.18
C ILE A 139 10.94 -12.81 -4.62
N ASP A 140 10.77 -13.70 -5.59
CA ASP A 140 11.87 -14.58 -6.06
C ASP A 140 13.12 -13.82 -6.59
N LYS A 141 13.04 -12.51 -6.83
CA LYS A 141 14.14 -11.68 -7.34
C LYS A 141 14.93 -10.92 -6.25
N GLU A 142 14.47 -10.88 -5.00
CA GLU A 142 15.17 -10.16 -3.92
C GLU A 142 16.47 -10.88 -3.47
N ASP A 143 16.50 -12.22 -3.61
CA ASP A 143 17.67 -13.04 -3.30
C ASP A 143 18.84 -12.79 -4.28
N LEU A 144 18.56 -12.33 -5.51
CA LEU A 144 19.61 -12.08 -6.51
C LEU A 144 20.30 -10.73 -6.26
N VAL A 145 19.54 -9.67 -5.99
CA VAL A 145 20.09 -8.32 -5.78
C VAL A 145 20.89 -8.24 -4.48
N THR A 146 20.40 -8.86 -3.40
CA THR A 146 21.08 -8.84 -2.10
C THR A 146 22.41 -9.59 -2.14
N ASN A 147 22.46 -10.75 -2.81
CA ASN A 147 23.69 -11.52 -2.95
C ASN A 147 24.71 -10.83 -3.86
N GLU A 148 24.26 -10.14 -4.91
CA GLU A 148 25.13 -9.41 -5.84
C GLU A 148 25.72 -8.14 -5.20
N GLU A 149 24.95 -7.39 -4.40
CA GLU A 149 25.47 -6.24 -3.66
C GLU A 149 26.41 -6.64 -2.52
N LEU A 150 26.13 -7.74 -1.81
CA LEU A 150 27.03 -8.29 -0.80
C LEU A 150 28.33 -8.79 -1.43
N ALA A 151 28.26 -9.43 -2.60
CA ALA A 151 29.44 -9.84 -3.35
C ALA A 151 30.26 -8.62 -3.81
N LYS A 152 29.62 -7.55 -4.29
CA LYS A 152 30.31 -6.30 -4.66
C LYS A 152 30.99 -5.64 -3.46
N LYS A 153 30.29 -5.50 -2.33
CA LYS A 153 30.87 -4.93 -1.11
C LYS A 153 32.02 -5.77 -0.55
N ALA A 154 31.94 -7.10 -0.65
CA ALA A 154 33.03 -7.98 -0.26
C ALA A 154 34.27 -7.77 -1.15
N VAL A 155 34.07 -7.63 -2.47
CA VAL A 155 35.15 -7.34 -3.43
C VAL A 155 35.75 -5.95 -3.20
N ASP A 156 34.94 -4.94 -2.93
CA ASP A 156 35.42 -3.57 -2.67
C ASP A 156 36.23 -3.47 -1.36
N LEU A 157 35.87 -4.28 -0.35
CA LEU A 157 36.61 -4.36 0.91
C LEU A 157 37.93 -5.13 0.78
N GLU A 158 38.01 -6.10 -0.12
CA GLU A 158 39.24 -6.85 -0.42
C GLU A 158 40.24 -6.02 -1.27
N HIS A 159 39.77 -4.97 -1.95
CA HIS A 159 40.59 -4.05 -2.72
C HIS A 159 41.06 -2.80 -1.94
N VAL A 160 40.80 -2.71 -0.63
CA VAL A 160 41.39 -1.65 0.20
C VAL A 160 42.89 -1.99 0.38
N PRO A 161 43.83 -1.20 -0.20
CA PRO A 161 45.25 -1.47 -0.03
C PRO A 161 45.62 -1.38 1.46
N ALA A 162 46.43 -2.32 1.90
CA ALA A 162 46.96 -2.40 3.26
C ALA A 162 48.07 -1.36 3.50
N ASP A 163 47.81 -0.09 3.18
CA ASP A 163 48.72 1.04 3.43
C ASP A 163 48.03 2.12 4.27
N VAL A 164 47.59 1.74 5.46
CA VAL A 164 47.46 2.70 6.57
C VAL A 164 48.39 2.23 7.67
N ASP A 165 49.69 2.48 7.46
CA ASP A 165 50.67 2.52 8.54
C ASP A 165 50.49 3.84 9.31
N LEU A 166 50.08 3.68 10.58
CA LEU A 166 50.23 4.57 11.76
C LEU A 166 49.82 6.05 11.67
#